data_AF-A0A958TIA3-F1
#
_entry.id   AF-A0A958TIA3-F1
#
_cell.length_a   1.000
_cell.length_b   1.000
_cell.length_c   1.000
_cell.angle_alpha   90.00
_cell.angle_beta   90.00
_cell.angle_gamma   90.00
#
_symmetry.space_group_name_H-M   'P 1'
#
loop_
_entity.id
_entity.type
_entity.pdbx_description
1 polymer ?
#
loop_
_entity_poly.entity_id
_entity_poly.type
_entity_poly.pdbx_seq_one_letter_code
_entity_poly.pdbx_strand_id
1 'polypeptide(L)'
;MKHFILVSMLILFANHTQAQSDNYDTLWKDVEQLETDGLPKSALKVVEKIDALAQKEQNTTQHIKSLLYKSKYALILEDDAQLSIINNFKDEISKSETPVKNLLESMLATLYWQYFQQNRYKFYNRTNTESKVDFDDFRTWDLQTLFDEIHLHFQNSLQNGLILQQTRLVGYDALLLKADESKRYRPTLFDLISQNALAFYQTDENSITQPAYKFTIDNPEYLSDAKIFSTLNISSKDSASLQLNALKIYQNLIAFHLKDQEPYALVDADISRLQFVTQKATFNDKQNVLLQTLKTASDTWDKHEVSALYDFEIA
;
A
#
# COMPACT_ATOMS: atom_id res chain seq x y z
N MET A 1 -13.63 -4.96 -32.73
CA MET A 1 -13.13 -3.63 -32.33
C MET A 1 -12.45 -3.80 -30.99
N LYS A 2 -11.12 -3.68 -30.96
CA LYS A 2 -10.30 -3.92 -29.75
C LYS A 2 -10.30 -2.64 -28.92
N HIS A 3 -10.83 -2.69 -27.70
CA HIS A 3 -10.69 -1.60 -26.75
C HIS A 3 -9.26 -1.61 -26.19
N PHE A 4 -8.43 -0.69 -26.69
CA PHE A 4 -7.24 -0.24 -25.97
C PHE A 4 -7.74 0.48 -24.70
N ILE A 5 -7.56 -0.14 -23.54
CA ILE A 5 -7.73 0.55 -22.26
C ILE A 5 -6.46 1.39 -22.06
N LEU A 6 -6.60 2.68 -22.34
CA LEU A 6 -5.59 3.70 -22.12
C LEU A 6 -5.36 3.84 -20.61
N VAL A 7 -4.19 3.43 -20.12
CA VAL A 7 -3.73 3.77 -18.78
C VAL A 7 -3.43 5.27 -18.78
N SER A 8 -4.41 6.06 -18.34
CA SER A 8 -4.25 7.51 -18.21
C SER A 8 -3.75 7.81 -16.79
N MET A 9 -2.43 7.81 -16.60
CA MET A 9 -1.81 8.54 -15.49
C MET A 9 -1.73 10.02 -15.89
N LEU A 10 -2.82 10.75 -15.69
CA LEU A 10 -2.81 12.21 -15.74
C LEU A 10 -2.13 12.71 -14.46
N ILE A 11 -0.83 12.94 -14.55
CA ILE A 11 -0.03 13.51 -13.47
C ILE A 11 0.04 15.02 -13.74
N LEU A 12 -0.77 15.79 -13.02
CA LEU A 12 -0.63 17.24 -12.93
C LEU A 12 0.25 17.54 -11.72
N PHE A 13 1.54 17.86 -11.95
CA PHE A 13 2.40 18.42 -10.91
C PHE A 13 2.51 19.93 -11.07
N ALA A 14 1.96 20.66 -10.10
CA ALA A 14 2.46 21.95 -9.71
C ALA A 14 2.66 21.91 -8.20
N ASN A 15 3.91 22.02 -7.74
CA ASN A 15 4.32 22.88 -6.63
C ASN A 15 5.82 22.72 -6.36
N HIS A 16 6.49 23.87 -6.31
CA HIS A 16 7.89 24.04 -5.96
C HIS A 16 8.10 23.93 -4.45
N THR A 17 9.13 23.20 -4.04
CA THR A 17 9.82 23.40 -2.75
C THR A 17 11.31 23.18 -2.95
N GLN A 18 12.09 24.21 -2.61
CA GLN A 18 13.55 24.30 -2.80
C GLN A 18 14.35 23.36 -1.89
N ALA A 19 15.52 22.98 -2.42
CA ALA A 19 16.72 22.39 -1.79
C ALA A 19 17.06 20.93 -2.14
N GLN A 20 16.54 20.39 -3.24
CA GLN A 20 17.30 19.40 -4.03
C GLN A 20 18.11 20.18 -5.07
N SER A 21 19.37 19.78 -5.28
CA SER A 21 20.30 20.49 -6.16
C SER A 21 19.62 20.85 -7.49
N ASP A 22 19.83 22.06 -8.00
CA ASP A 22 19.24 22.59 -9.26
C ASP A 22 19.34 21.62 -10.45
N ASN A 23 20.18 20.58 -10.33
CA ASN A 23 20.37 19.49 -11.26
C ASN A 23 19.20 18.48 -11.32
N TYR A 24 18.65 17.98 -10.20
CA TYR A 24 17.59 16.96 -10.24
C TYR A 24 16.28 17.48 -10.81
N ASP A 25 15.85 18.66 -10.36
CA ASP A 25 14.60 19.27 -10.85
C ASP A 25 14.68 19.56 -12.35
N THR A 26 15.84 20.01 -12.83
CA THR A 26 16.07 20.22 -14.27
C THR A 26 16.01 18.89 -15.03
N LEU A 27 16.67 17.84 -14.54
CA LEU A 27 16.63 16.53 -15.19
C LEU A 27 15.21 15.92 -15.20
N TRP A 28 14.43 16.09 -14.14
CA TRP A 28 13.04 15.62 -14.13
C TRP A 28 12.14 16.41 -15.06
N LYS A 29 12.35 17.73 -15.20
CA LYS A 29 11.66 18.53 -16.24
C LYS A 29 11.99 18.06 -17.64
N ASP A 30 13.26 17.69 -17.90
CA ASP A 30 13.65 17.10 -19.18
C ASP A 30 12.94 15.75 -19.42
N VAL A 31 12.81 14.92 -18.38
CA VAL A 31 12.03 13.67 -18.45
C VAL A 31 10.57 13.99 -18.82
N GLU A 32 9.90 14.89 -18.09
CA GLU A 32 8.50 15.27 -18.32
C GLU A 32 8.26 15.83 -19.73
N GLN A 33 9.18 16.64 -20.24
CA GLN A 33 9.11 17.16 -21.60
C GLN A 33 9.21 16.03 -22.63
N LEU A 34 10.16 15.10 -22.46
CA LEU A 34 10.33 13.95 -23.35
C LEU A 34 9.12 13.00 -23.30
N GLU A 35 8.46 12.86 -22.14
CA GLU A 35 7.21 12.12 -22.03
C GLU A 35 6.07 12.80 -22.81
N THR A 36 5.96 14.12 -22.68
CA THR A 36 4.98 14.94 -23.42
C THR A 36 5.18 14.83 -24.93
N ASP A 37 6.44 14.77 -25.38
CA ASP A 37 6.81 14.61 -26.78
C ASP A 37 6.67 13.17 -27.30
N GLY A 38 6.29 12.21 -26.46
CA GLY A 38 6.14 10.80 -26.84
C GLY A 38 7.47 10.10 -27.13
N LEU A 39 8.55 10.48 -26.43
CA LEU A 39 9.91 9.96 -26.61
C LEU A 39 10.40 9.11 -25.42
N PRO A 40 9.76 7.95 -25.12
CA PRO A 40 10.06 7.14 -23.93
C PRO A 40 11.51 6.63 -23.88
N LYS A 41 12.12 6.31 -25.03
CA LYS A 41 13.52 5.89 -25.09
C LYS A 41 14.50 7.00 -24.72
N SER A 42 14.18 8.24 -25.07
CA SER A 42 14.99 9.41 -24.69
C SER A 42 14.78 9.73 -23.21
N ALA A 43 13.53 9.67 -22.73
CA ALA A 43 13.21 9.88 -21.33
C ALA A 43 13.91 8.85 -20.42
N LEU A 44 13.94 7.58 -20.83
CA LEU A 44 14.68 6.52 -20.13
C LEU A 44 16.17 6.85 -19.96
N LYS A 45 16.84 7.36 -21.00
CA LYS A 45 18.25 7.77 -20.90
C LYS A 45 18.48 8.87 -19.86
N VAL A 46 17.55 9.81 -19.75
CA VAL A 46 17.63 10.87 -18.74
C VAL A 46 17.42 10.28 -17.34
N VAL A 47 16.48 9.34 -17.18
CA VAL A 47 16.28 8.62 -15.91
C VAL A 47 17.49 7.77 -15.51
N GLU A 48 18.16 7.11 -16.45
CA GLU A 48 19.42 6.40 -16.19
C GLU A 48 20.53 7.35 -15.68
N LYS A 49 20.59 8.57 -16.23
CA LYS A 49 21.51 9.61 -15.75
C LYS A 49 21.15 10.08 -14.34
N ILE A 50 19.86 10.32 -14.06
CA ILE A 50 19.37 10.68 -12.72
C ILE A 50 19.74 9.58 -11.72
N ASP A 51 19.54 8.33 -12.10
CA ASP A 51 19.82 7.17 -11.26
C ASP A 51 21.30 7.05 -10.91
N ALA A 52 22.19 7.15 -11.91
CA ALA A 52 23.63 7.13 -11.70
C ALA A 52 24.10 8.26 -10.78
N LEU A 53 23.50 9.45 -10.91
CA LEU A 53 23.76 10.58 -10.02
C LEU A 53 23.26 10.28 -8.61
N ALA A 54 22.05 9.77 -8.47
CA ALA A 54 21.44 9.40 -7.18
C ALA A 54 22.26 8.35 -6.43
N GLN A 55 22.76 7.33 -7.10
CA GLN A 55 23.65 6.34 -6.49
C GLN A 55 24.98 6.96 -6.04
N LYS A 56 25.59 7.83 -6.87
CA LYS A 56 26.84 8.53 -6.53
C LYS A 56 26.68 9.46 -5.32
N GLU A 57 25.55 10.14 -5.23
CA GLU A 57 25.24 11.08 -4.14
C GLU A 57 24.55 10.41 -2.95
N GLN A 58 24.33 9.09 -3.00
CA GLN A 58 23.58 8.32 -2.01
C GLN A 58 22.17 8.89 -1.74
N ASN A 59 21.55 9.48 -2.77
CA ASN A 59 20.20 10.02 -2.72
C ASN A 59 19.17 8.92 -2.97
N THR A 60 18.80 8.21 -1.91
CA THR A 60 17.90 7.04 -2.00
C THR A 60 16.52 7.39 -2.57
N THR A 61 15.97 8.56 -2.23
CA THR A 61 14.66 8.99 -2.76
C THR A 61 14.69 9.11 -4.29
N GLN A 62 15.74 9.72 -4.84
CA GLN A 62 15.89 9.85 -6.30
C GLN A 62 16.23 8.52 -6.97
N HIS A 63 16.95 7.64 -6.27
CA HIS A 63 17.24 6.29 -6.75
C HIS A 63 15.95 5.47 -6.90
N ILE A 64 15.10 5.42 -5.87
CA ILE A 64 13.80 4.73 -5.92
C ILE A 64 12.89 5.35 -7.00
N LYS A 65 12.86 6.68 -7.10
CA LYS A 65 12.07 7.37 -8.14
C LYS A 65 12.52 6.93 -9.54
N SER A 66 13.84 6.84 -9.74
CA SER A 66 14.41 6.37 -10.99
C SER A 66 14.08 4.91 -11.27
N LEU A 67 14.14 4.03 -10.27
CA LEU A 67 13.71 2.64 -10.39
C LEU A 67 12.27 2.53 -10.91
N LEU A 68 11.34 3.28 -10.30
CA LEU A 68 9.93 3.32 -10.73
C LEU A 68 9.76 3.81 -12.17
N TYR A 69 10.46 4.87 -12.56
CA TYR A 69 10.39 5.39 -13.93
C TYR A 69 11.03 4.44 -14.95
N LYS A 70 12.14 3.77 -14.61
CA LYS A 70 12.71 2.72 -15.45
C LYS A 70 11.70 1.59 -15.65
N SER A 71 11.01 1.16 -14.60
CA SER A 71 9.94 0.16 -14.71
C SER A 71 8.80 0.63 -15.63
N LYS A 72 8.37 1.89 -15.49
CA LYS A 72 7.37 2.50 -16.37
C LYS A 72 7.79 2.42 -17.85
N TYR A 73 9.04 2.77 -18.17
CA TYR A 73 9.52 2.74 -19.56
C TYR A 73 9.78 1.33 -20.07
N ALA A 74 10.24 0.41 -19.22
CA ALA A 74 10.38 -0.99 -19.59
C ALA A 74 9.04 -1.58 -20.07
N LEU A 75 7.93 -1.27 -19.39
CA LEU A 75 6.58 -1.67 -19.81
C LEU A 75 6.15 -1.13 -21.19
N ILE A 76 6.82 -0.08 -21.70
CA ILE A 76 6.55 0.52 -23.01
C ILE A 76 7.50 -0.03 -24.08
N LEU A 77 8.76 -0.25 -23.71
CA LEU A 77 9.87 -0.46 -24.64
C LEU A 77 10.30 -1.93 -24.80
N GLU A 78 9.99 -2.78 -23.81
CA GLU A 78 10.50 -4.14 -23.73
C GLU A 78 9.35 -5.16 -23.74
N ASP A 79 9.57 -6.26 -24.46
CA ASP A 79 8.74 -7.45 -24.33
C ASP A 79 8.98 -8.10 -22.97
N ASP A 80 7.94 -8.63 -22.33
CA ASP A 80 8.04 -9.35 -21.06
C ASP A 80 8.65 -8.56 -19.87
N ALA A 81 8.62 -7.23 -19.94
CA ALA A 81 9.17 -6.30 -18.93
C ALA A 81 8.75 -6.58 -17.48
N GLN A 82 7.59 -7.21 -17.27
CA GLN A 82 7.10 -7.53 -15.92
C GLN A 82 8.09 -8.41 -15.13
N LEU A 83 8.73 -9.38 -15.78
CA LEU A 83 9.70 -10.26 -15.12
C LEU A 83 10.98 -9.50 -14.75
N SER A 84 11.52 -8.69 -15.68
CA SER A 84 12.72 -7.90 -15.42
C SER A 84 12.48 -6.85 -14.33
N ILE A 85 11.31 -6.21 -14.31
CA ILE A 85 10.92 -5.27 -13.25
C ILE A 85 10.92 -5.95 -11.88
N ILE A 86 10.24 -7.10 -11.75
CA ILE A 86 10.18 -7.83 -10.48
C ILE A 86 11.60 -8.22 -10.00
N ASN A 87 12.45 -8.69 -10.91
CA ASN A 87 13.83 -9.05 -10.56
C ASN A 87 14.66 -7.84 -10.14
N ASN A 88 14.50 -6.68 -10.79
CA ASN A 88 15.16 -5.45 -10.37
C ASN A 88 14.73 -5.00 -8.95
N PHE A 89 13.45 -5.16 -8.60
CA PHE A 89 12.97 -4.88 -7.24
C PHE A 89 13.54 -5.85 -6.22
N LYS A 90 13.57 -7.16 -6.52
CA LYS A 90 14.19 -8.17 -5.64
C LYS A 90 15.67 -7.87 -5.39
N ASP A 91 16.41 -7.53 -6.44
CA ASP A 91 17.82 -7.15 -6.36
C ASP A 91 18.01 -5.91 -5.49
N GLU A 92 17.18 -4.89 -5.64
CA GLU A 92 17.28 -3.65 -4.85
C GLU A 92 16.91 -3.89 -3.38
N ILE A 93 15.89 -4.72 -3.10
CA ILE A 93 15.52 -5.15 -1.75
C ILE A 93 16.70 -5.86 -1.07
N SER A 94 17.43 -6.71 -1.79
CA SER A 94 18.56 -7.47 -1.24
C SER A 94 19.73 -6.59 -0.79
N LYS A 95 19.85 -5.38 -1.33
CA LYS A 95 20.92 -4.40 -1.06
C LYS A 95 20.49 -3.29 -0.10
N SER A 96 19.20 -3.24 0.24
CA SER A 96 18.59 -2.15 1.00
C SER A 96 18.47 -2.48 2.48
N GLU A 97 18.60 -1.45 3.30
CA GLU A 97 18.37 -1.50 4.75
C GLU A 97 17.05 -0.83 5.14
N THR A 98 16.59 -1.05 6.37
CA THR A 98 15.41 -0.35 6.91
C THR A 98 15.70 1.17 7.01
N PRO A 99 14.78 2.06 6.62
CA PRO A 99 13.40 1.80 6.20
C PRO A 99 13.19 1.67 4.68
N VAL A 100 14.24 1.80 3.88
CA VAL A 100 14.18 1.73 2.40
C VAL A 100 13.72 0.34 1.95
N LYS A 101 14.26 -0.71 2.58
CA LYS A 101 13.86 -2.09 2.32
C LYS A 101 12.35 -2.29 2.49
N ASN A 102 11.76 -1.77 3.57
CA ASN A 102 10.33 -1.88 3.84
C ASN A 102 9.47 -1.24 2.75
N LEU A 103 9.88 -0.07 2.25
CA LEU A 103 9.19 0.60 1.16
C LEU A 103 9.25 -0.22 -0.14
N LEU A 104 10.42 -0.77 -0.47
CA LEU A 104 10.60 -1.60 -1.66
C LEU A 104 9.82 -2.93 -1.57
N GLU A 105 9.78 -3.55 -0.40
CA GLU A 105 8.95 -4.74 -0.12
C GLU A 105 7.46 -4.43 -0.33
N SER A 106 6.99 -3.27 0.15
CA SER A 106 5.62 -2.78 -0.08
C SER A 106 5.32 -2.58 -1.58
N MET A 107 6.28 -2.01 -2.32
CA MET A 107 6.17 -1.84 -3.78
C MET A 107 6.15 -3.18 -4.51
N LEU A 108 7.01 -4.12 -4.14
CA LEU A 108 7.06 -5.46 -4.74
C LEU A 108 5.75 -6.24 -4.52
N ALA A 109 5.22 -6.23 -3.29
CA ALA A 109 3.92 -6.80 -2.98
C ALA A 109 2.80 -6.17 -3.84
N THR A 110 2.85 -4.85 -4.01
CA THR A 110 1.90 -4.10 -4.84
C THR A 110 2.02 -4.49 -6.33
N LEU A 111 3.23 -4.70 -6.85
CA LEU A 111 3.44 -5.15 -8.22
C LEU A 111 2.86 -6.55 -8.47
N TYR A 112 3.09 -7.49 -7.55
CA TYR A 112 2.47 -8.81 -7.62
C TYR A 112 0.95 -8.74 -7.57
N TRP A 113 0.41 -7.91 -6.68
CA TRP A 113 -1.04 -7.71 -6.56
C TRP A 113 -1.64 -7.11 -7.84
N GLN A 114 -1.01 -6.09 -8.41
CA GLN A 114 -1.42 -5.48 -9.67
C GLN A 114 -1.38 -6.49 -10.82
N TYR A 115 -0.34 -7.33 -10.89
CA TYR A 115 -0.26 -8.39 -11.88
C TYR A 115 -1.44 -9.37 -11.75
N PHE A 116 -1.76 -9.80 -10.54
CA PHE A 116 -2.93 -10.64 -10.31
C PHE A 116 -4.21 -9.95 -10.79
N GLN A 117 -4.46 -8.71 -10.37
CA GLN A 117 -5.68 -7.97 -10.74
C GLN A 117 -5.83 -7.84 -12.27
N GLN A 118 -4.74 -7.55 -12.97
CA GLN A 118 -4.74 -7.43 -14.44
C GLN A 118 -4.93 -8.77 -15.16
N ASN A 119 -4.55 -9.88 -14.53
CA ASN A 119 -4.56 -11.21 -15.11
C ASN A 119 -5.57 -12.17 -14.45
N ARG A 120 -6.52 -11.64 -13.67
CA ARG A 120 -7.45 -12.42 -12.84
C ARG A 120 -8.16 -13.52 -13.62
N TYR A 121 -8.60 -13.22 -14.84
CA TYR A 121 -9.25 -14.18 -15.74
C TYR A 121 -8.36 -15.38 -16.16
N LYS A 122 -7.02 -15.19 -16.19
CA LYS A 122 -6.08 -16.27 -16.49
C LYS A 122 -5.98 -17.25 -15.33
N PHE A 123 -5.99 -16.74 -14.10
CA PHE A 123 -5.88 -17.56 -12.90
C PHE A 123 -7.10 -18.46 -12.68
N TYR A 124 -8.29 -18.02 -13.08
CA TYR A 124 -9.50 -18.85 -12.99
C TYR A 124 -9.47 -20.09 -13.90
N ASN A 125 -8.61 -20.11 -14.91
CA ASN A 125 -8.44 -21.25 -15.80
C ASN A 125 -7.15 -22.05 -15.52
N ARG A 126 -6.37 -21.67 -14.50
CA ARG A 126 -5.13 -22.36 -14.13
C ARG A 126 -5.41 -23.47 -13.10
N THR A 127 -4.77 -24.61 -13.28
CA THR A 127 -4.73 -25.68 -12.28
C THR A 127 -3.70 -25.34 -11.19
N ASN A 128 -4.03 -25.62 -9.93
CA ASN A 128 -3.07 -25.50 -8.82
C ASN A 128 -1.90 -26.45 -9.03
N THR A 129 -0.70 -26.03 -8.62
CA THR A 129 0.53 -26.80 -8.70
C THR A 129 1.05 -27.11 -7.29
N GLU A 130 1.64 -28.29 -7.09
CA GLU A 130 2.17 -28.67 -5.76
C GLU A 130 3.42 -27.86 -5.38
N SER A 131 4.10 -27.27 -6.36
CA SER A 131 5.30 -26.45 -6.17
C SER A 131 5.41 -25.40 -7.27
N LYS A 132 6.18 -24.34 -7.00
CA LYS A 132 6.56 -23.33 -8.00
C LYS A 132 7.14 -24.02 -9.23
N VAL A 133 6.43 -23.90 -10.36
CA VAL A 133 6.88 -24.45 -11.64
C VAL A 133 8.21 -23.82 -12.06
N ASP A 134 8.35 -22.52 -11.82
CA ASP A 134 9.59 -21.76 -11.97
C ASP A 134 9.74 -20.84 -10.75
N PHE A 135 10.88 -20.89 -10.06
CA PHE A 135 11.13 -20.04 -8.88
C PHE A 135 11.36 -18.57 -9.26
N ASP A 136 11.88 -18.32 -10.45
CA ASP A 136 12.28 -17.00 -10.90
C ASP A 136 11.15 -16.34 -11.70
N ASP A 137 10.37 -17.12 -12.48
CA ASP A 137 9.26 -16.60 -13.27
C ASP A 137 7.89 -16.70 -12.57
N PHE A 138 7.52 -15.62 -11.88
CA PHE A 138 6.24 -15.47 -11.20
C PHE A 138 5.01 -15.59 -12.09
N ARG A 139 5.16 -15.42 -13.42
CA ARG A 139 4.05 -15.51 -14.36
C ARG A 139 3.56 -16.95 -14.50
N THR A 140 4.38 -17.93 -14.12
CA THR A 140 4.07 -19.37 -14.13
C THR A 140 3.39 -19.84 -12.84
N TRP A 141 3.43 -19.02 -11.78
CA TRP A 141 2.88 -19.39 -10.48
C TRP A 141 1.37 -19.61 -10.52
N ASP A 142 0.92 -20.55 -9.71
CA ASP A 142 -0.50 -20.68 -9.40
C ASP A 142 -0.99 -19.56 -8.48
N LEU A 143 -2.30 -19.52 -8.27
CA LEU A 143 -2.95 -18.46 -7.52
C LEU A 143 -2.50 -18.43 -6.05
N GLN A 144 -2.38 -19.60 -5.43
CA GLN A 144 -1.99 -19.71 -4.01
C GLN A 144 -0.57 -19.18 -3.82
N THR A 145 0.37 -19.63 -4.64
CA THR A 145 1.77 -19.22 -4.59
C THR A 145 1.90 -17.71 -4.75
N LEU A 146 1.18 -17.12 -5.71
CA LEU A 146 1.22 -15.67 -5.92
C LEU A 146 0.69 -14.90 -4.69
N PHE A 147 -0.39 -15.37 -4.07
CA PHE A 147 -0.94 -14.75 -2.87
C PHE A 147 -0.03 -14.91 -1.65
N ASP A 148 0.62 -16.05 -1.50
CA ASP A 148 1.60 -16.28 -0.43
C ASP A 148 2.79 -15.33 -0.56
N GLU A 149 3.24 -15.04 -1.78
CA GLU A 149 4.32 -14.08 -2.05
C GLU A 149 3.87 -12.63 -1.81
N ILE A 150 2.65 -12.26 -2.21
CA ILE A 150 2.06 -10.95 -1.87
C ILE A 150 1.99 -10.78 -0.34
N HIS A 151 1.48 -11.81 0.36
CA HIS A 151 1.40 -11.84 1.81
C HIS A 151 2.79 -11.68 2.44
N LEU A 152 3.76 -12.49 2.02
CA LEU A 152 5.14 -12.46 2.49
C LEU A 152 5.75 -11.06 2.38
N HIS A 153 5.70 -10.45 1.19
CA HIS A 153 6.29 -9.14 0.95
C HIS A 153 5.57 -8.04 1.74
N PHE A 154 4.24 -8.09 1.91
CA PHE A 154 3.55 -7.16 2.80
C PHE A 154 3.94 -7.36 4.27
N GLN A 155 4.06 -8.61 4.75
CA GLN A 155 4.53 -8.86 6.12
C GLN A 155 5.95 -8.32 6.34
N ASN A 156 6.86 -8.55 5.40
CA ASN A 156 8.22 -7.99 5.43
C ASN A 156 8.19 -6.46 5.45
N SER A 157 7.33 -5.84 4.63
CA SER A 157 7.19 -4.38 4.57
C SER A 157 6.76 -3.75 5.90
N LEU A 158 5.99 -4.49 6.72
CA LEU A 158 5.47 -4.03 8.01
C LEU A 158 6.40 -4.32 9.20
N GLN A 159 7.53 -5.01 8.99
CA GLN A 159 8.54 -5.21 10.02
C GLN A 159 9.18 -3.89 10.45
N ASN A 160 9.88 -3.87 11.59
CA ASN A 160 10.52 -2.66 12.14
C ASN A 160 9.54 -1.49 12.39
N GLY A 161 8.33 -1.81 12.85
CA GLY A 161 7.23 -0.85 13.03
C GLY A 161 7.62 0.43 13.76
N LEU A 162 8.45 0.36 14.81
CA LEU A 162 8.93 1.56 15.53
C LEU A 162 9.73 2.51 14.62
N ILE A 163 10.61 1.99 13.76
CA ILE A 163 11.39 2.81 12.83
C ILE A 163 10.46 3.45 11.80
N LEU A 164 9.51 2.66 11.26
CA LEU A 164 8.53 3.16 10.28
C LEU A 164 7.64 4.26 10.87
N GLN A 165 7.20 4.10 12.12
CA GLN A 165 6.40 5.09 12.86
C GLN A 165 7.18 6.37 13.17
N GLN A 166 8.51 6.31 13.28
CA GLN A 166 9.35 7.49 13.47
C GLN A 166 9.77 8.15 12.16
N THR A 167 9.59 7.46 11.03
CA THR A 167 9.99 7.94 9.70
C THR A 167 8.88 8.80 9.09
N ARG A 168 9.03 10.13 9.13
CA ARG A 168 8.06 11.07 8.55
C ARG A 168 8.06 11.02 7.02
N LEU A 169 6.89 11.13 6.39
CA LEU A 169 6.77 11.09 4.92
C LEU A 169 7.38 12.29 4.20
N VAL A 170 7.73 13.37 4.89
CA VAL A 170 8.30 14.58 4.26
C VAL A 170 9.56 14.29 3.43
N GLY A 171 10.38 13.30 3.80
CA GLY A 171 11.56 12.89 3.04
C GLY A 171 11.26 12.08 1.76
N TYR A 172 10.00 11.68 1.58
CA TYR A 172 9.52 10.83 0.49
C TYR A 172 8.67 11.61 -0.52
N ASP A 173 8.57 12.93 -0.41
CA ASP A 173 7.69 13.77 -1.24
C ASP A 173 7.85 13.56 -2.75
N ALA A 174 9.07 13.31 -3.22
CA ALA A 174 9.35 13.06 -4.64
C ALA A 174 8.80 11.71 -5.15
N LEU A 175 8.39 10.81 -4.25
CA LEU A 175 7.83 9.49 -4.54
C LEU A 175 6.31 9.44 -4.39
N LEU A 176 5.69 10.49 -3.83
CA LEU A 176 4.29 10.48 -3.44
C LEU A 176 3.44 11.32 -4.39
N LEU A 177 2.29 10.75 -4.77
CA LEU A 177 1.17 11.55 -5.24
C LEU A 177 0.45 12.10 -4.00
N LYS A 178 0.51 13.42 -3.82
CA LYS A 178 -0.04 14.11 -2.65
C LYS A 178 -1.36 14.79 -3.01
N ALA A 179 -2.31 14.74 -2.10
CA ALA A 179 -3.44 15.66 -2.07
C ALA A 179 -3.18 16.70 -0.97
N ASP A 180 -3.82 17.86 -1.07
CA ASP A 180 -3.71 18.89 -0.04
C ASP A 180 -4.09 18.32 1.32
N GLU A 181 -3.32 18.68 2.34
CA GLU A 181 -3.49 18.22 3.73
C GLU A 181 -3.38 16.70 3.98
N SER A 182 -3.19 15.84 2.97
CA SER A 182 -3.29 14.38 3.13
C SER A 182 -2.34 13.78 4.17
N LYS A 183 -1.18 14.41 4.39
CA LYS A 183 -0.18 13.96 5.37
C LYS A 183 -0.64 14.08 6.82
N ARG A 184 -1.68 14.86 7.14
CA ARG A 184 -2.25 14.87 8.51
C ARG A 184 -2.94 13.56 8.85
N TYR A 185 -3.45 12.84 7.84
CA TYR A 185 -4.09 11.53 7.98
C TYR A 185 -3.08 10.38 7.85
N ARG A 186 -1.96 10.60 7.16
CA ARG A 186 -0.88 9.63 6.94
C ARG A 186 0.49 10.28 7.12
N PRO A 187 0.91 10.58 8.36
CA PRO A 187 2.14 11.35 8.60
C PRO A 187 3.45 10.59 8.37
N THR A 188 3.43 9.26 8.43
CA THR A 188 4.63 8.41 8.52
C THR A 188 4.67 7.34 7.45
N LEU A 189 5.87 6.76 7.27
CA LEU A 189 6.07 5.63 6.37
C LEU A 189 5.27 4.40 6.82
N PHE A 190 5.06 4.24 8.13
CA PHE A 190 4.19 3.19 8.66
C PHE A 190 2.78 3.30 8.11
N ASP A 191 2.24 4.51 8.04
CA ASP A 191 0.89 4.78 7.57
C ASP A 191 0.76 4.47 6.07
N LEU A 192 1.74 4.91 5.28
CA LEU A 192 1.78 4.63 3.84
C LEU A 192 1.82 3.11 3.56
N ILE A 193 2.76 2.40 4.19
CA ILE A 193 2.95 0.96 3.94
C ILE A 193 1.73 0.17 4.43
N SER A 194 1.17 0.55 5.58
CA SER A 194 -0.03 -0.07 6.14
C SER A 194 -1.24 0.11 5.22
N GLN A 195 -1.39 1.26 4.57
CA GLN A 195 -2.47 1.43 3.59
C GLN A 195 -2.26 0.67 2.29
N ASN A 196 -1.02 0.58 1.80
CA ASN A 196 -0.71 -0.30 0.67
C ASN A 196 -1.07 -1.76 0.98
N ALA A 197 -0.75 -2.23 2.20
CA ALA A 197 -1.09 -3.57 2.63
C ALA A 197 -2.61 -3.77 2.79
N LEU A 198 -3.33 -2.79 3.35
CA LEU A 198 -4.79 -2.84 3.50
C LEU A 198 -5.51 -2.93 2.15
N ALA A 199 -5.00 -2.28 1.10
CA ALA A 199 -5.55 -2.40 -0.25
C ALA A 199 -5.59 -3.85 -0.78
N PHE A 200 -4.71 -4.73 -0.27
CA PHE A 200 -4.76 -6.17 -0.51
C PHE A 200 -5.60 -6.91 0.55
N TYR A 201 -5.33 -6.69 1.83
CA TYR A 201 -5.93 -7.46 2.92
C TYR A 201 -7.43 -7.21 3.13
N GLN A 202 -7.98 -6.10 2.64
CA GLN A 202 -9.43 -5.84 2.72
C GLN A 202 -10.25 -6.55 1.63
N THR A 203 -9.58 -7.14 0.64
CA THR A 203 -10.23 -7.74 -0.52
C THR A 203 -10.89 -9.09 -0.17
N ASP A 204 -11.83 -9.51 -1.01
CA ASP A 204 -12.34 -10.88 -0.98
C ASP A 204 -11.68 -11.68 -2.09
N GLU A 205 -11.12 -12.84 -1.74
CA GLU A 205 -10.72 -13.84 -2.71
C GLU A 205 -11.37 -15.18 -2.39
N ASN A 206 -12.32 -15.57 -3.24
CA ASN A 206 -13.11 -16.79 -3.09
C ASN A 206 -12.55 -17.96 -3.91
N SER A 207 -11.58 -17.70 -4.79
CA SER A 207 -10.96 -18.72 -5.64
C SER A 207 -9.82 -19.47 -4.96
N ILE A 208 -9.43 -19.06 -3.75
CA ILE A 208 -8.48 -19.79 -2.92
C ILE A 208 -9.25 -20.67 -1.94
N THR A 209 -8.91 -21.96 -1.91
CA THR A 209 -9.48 -22.93 -0.97
C THR A 209 -9.28 -22.46 0.46
N GLN A 210 -10.38 -22.34 1.19
CA GLN A 210 -10.35 -21.86 2.56
C GLN A 210 -10.22 -23.03 3.54
N PRO A 211 -9.42 -22.90 4.62
CA PRO A 211 -9.36 -23.92 5.65
C PRO A 211 -10.69 -24.03 6.41
N ALA A 212 -10.96 -25.19 6.99
CA ALA A 212 -12.16 -25.41 7.82
C ALA A 212 -12.22 -24.50 9.06
N TYR A 213 -11.07 -23.99 9.51
CA TYR A 213 -10.90 -23.06 10.62
C TYR A 213 -10.71 -21.61 10.14
N LYS A 214 -11.25 -21.27 8.95
CA LYS A 214 -11.19 -19.92 8.37
C LYS A 214 -11.54 -18.87 9.41
N PHE A 215 -10.72 -17.83 9.52
CA PHE A 215 -11.02 -16.70 10.38
C PHE A 215 -12.26 -15.94 9.91
N THR A 216 -13.15 -15.59 10.84
CA THR A 216 -14.34 -14.77 10.60
C THR A 216 -14.42 -13.65 11.62
N ILE A 217 -14.96 -12.50 11.21
CA ILE A 217 -15.23 -11.36 12.08
C ILE A 217 -16.59 -11.59 12.76
N ASP A 218 -16.60 -12.39 13.82
CA ASP A 218 -17.81 -12.89 14.51
C ASP A 218 -18.01 -12.32 15.92
N ASN A 219 -17.11 -11.45 16.38
CA ASN A 219 -17.17 -10.82 17.70
C ASN A 219 -17.52 -9.32 17.59
N PRO A 220 -18.60 -8.84 18.25
CA PRO A 220 -18.94 -7.42 18.33
C PRO A 220 -17.83 -6.51 18.85
N GLU A 221 -16.88 -7.03 19.64
CA GLU A 221 -15.74 -6.25 20.16
C GLU A 221 -14.87 -5.67 19.04
N TYR A 222 -14.87 -6.23 17.83
CA TYR A 222 -14.18 -5.63 16.69
C TYR A 222 -14.74 -4.25 16.29
N LEU A 223 -15.98 -3.93 16.69
CA LEU A 223 -16.62 -2.61 16.57
C LEU A 223 -16.57 -1.78 17.86
N SER A 224 -15.84 -2.20 18.89
CA SER A 224 -15.65 -1.38 20.11
C SER A 224 -14.95 -0.05 19.81
N ASP A 225 -14.91 0.87 20.78
CA ASP A 225 -14.15 2.12 20.62
C ASP A 225 -12.67 1.86 20.30
N ALA A 226 -12.02 2.85 19.69
CA ALA A 226 -10.65 2.76 19.22
C ALA A 226 -9.66 2.28 20.30
N LYS A 227 -9.85 2.71 21.56
CA LYS A 227 -8.96 2.36 22.67
C LYS A 227 -9.12 0.89 23.05
N ILE A 228 -10.35 0.41 23.22
CA ILE A 228 -10.59 -1.02 23.50
C ILE A 228 -10.06 -1.87 22.34
N PHE A 229 -10.42 -1.54 21.10
CA PHE A 229 -9.99 -2.27 19.91
C PHE A 229 -8.46 -2.40 19.80
N SER A 230 -7.72 -1.32 20.11
CA SER A 230 -6.25 -1.29 20.06
C SER A 230 -5.57 -2.34 20.95
N THR A 231 -6.28 -2.86 21.95
CA THR A 231 -5.77 -3.81 22.95
C THR A 231 -6.38 -5.21 22.86
N LEU A 232 -7.32 -5.44 21.95
CA LEU A 232 -7.96 -6.74 21.80
C LEU A 232 -6.95 -7.82 21.41
N ASN A 233 -7.09 -9.01 21.99
CA ASN A 233 -6.28 -10.15 21.57
C ASN A 233 -6.87 -10.80 20.30
N ILE A 234 -6.36 -10.43 19.13
CA ILE A 234 -6.82 -10.95 17.84
C ILE A 234 -5.91 -12.11 17.42
N SER A 235 -6.36 -13.34 17.64
CA SER A 235 -5.62 -14.56 17.29
C SER A 235 -6.47 -15.53 16.47
N SER A 236 -5.81 -16.28 15.59
CA SER A 236 -6.44 -17.33 14.79
C SER A 236 -5.38 -18.34 14.35
N LYS A 237 -5.82 -19.57 14.08
CA LYS A 237 -5.01 -20.60 13.41
C LYS A 237 -4.83 -20.30 11.92
N ASP A 238 -5.76 -19.55 11.33
CA ASP A 238 -5.73 -19.11 9.94
C ASP A 238 -4.88 -17.83 9.81
N SER A 239 -3.57 -17.97 9.94
CA SER A 239 -2.63 -16.84 9.93
C SER A 239 -2.57 -16.10 8.58
N ALA A 240 -2.88 -16.80 7.49
CA ALA A 240 -2.91 -16.25 6.14
C ALA A 240 -4.22 -15.50 5.82
N SER A 241 -5.21 -15.53 6.72
CA SER A 241 -6.48 -14.84 6.53
C SER A 241 -6.26 -13.36 6.22
N LEU A 242 -6.81 -12.91 5.09
CA LEU A 242 -6.75 -11.50 4.70
C LEU A 242 -7.45 -10.61 5.73
N GLN A 243 -8.63 -11.04 6.21
CA GLN A 243 -9.40 -10.32 7.20
C GLN A 243 -8.67 -10.21 8.55
N LEU A 244 -7.99 -11.27 8.98
CA LEU A 244 -7.17 -11.25 10.20
C LEU A 244 -6.04 -10.23 10.09
N ASN A 245 -5.31 -10.25 8.95
CA ASN A 245 -4.19 -9.35 8.73
C ASN A 245 -4.64 -7.89 8.60
N ALA A 246 -5.79 -7.63 7.95
CA ALA A 246 -6.40 -6.31 7.92
C ALA A 246 -6.72 -5.80 9.34
N LEU A 247 -7.35 -6.61 10.18
CA LEU A 247 -7.64 -6.25 11.57
C LEU A 247 -6.39 -5.92 12.38
N LYS A 248 -5.33 -6.72 12.23
CA LYS A 248 -4.05 -6.47 12.91
C LYS A 248 -3.40 -5.17 12.45
N ILE A 249 -3.47 -4.85 11.16
CA ILE A 249 -2.96 -3.57 10.64
C ILE A 249 -3.76 -2.39 11.21
N TYR A 250 -5.09 -2.46 11.20
CA TYR A 250 -5.93 -1.45 11.84
C TYR A 250 -5.63 -1.29 13.33
N GLN A 251 -5.45 -2.41 14.03
CA GLN A 251 -5.12 -2.39 15.46
C GLN A 251 -3.80 -1.67 15.70
N ASN A 252 -2.77 -1.96 14.90
CA ASN A 252 -1.47 -1.31 15.02
C ASN A 252 -1.49 0.18 14.64
N LEU A 253 -2.25 0.57 13.60
CA LEU A 253 -2.45 1.98 13.23
C LEU A 253 -3.16 2.76 14.34
N ILE A 254 -4.24 2.21 14.89
CA ILE A 254 -4.97 2.84 15.98
C ILE A 254 -4.10 2.92 17.24
N ALA A 255 -3.44 1.83 17.63
CA ALA A 255 -2.51 1.83 18.76
C ALA A 255 -1.38 2.86 18.59
N PHE A 256 -0.89 3.03 17.36
CA PHE A 256 0.11 4.04 17.04
C PHE A 256 -0.41 5.46 17.24
N HIS A 257 -1.57 5.79 16.67
CA HIS A 257 -2.10 7.16 16.65
C HIS A 257 -2.89 7.56 17.91
N LEU A 258 -3.21 6.63 18.82
CA LEU A 258 -3.82 6.95 20.12
C LEU A 258 -2.97 7.92 20.97
N LYS A 259 -1.68 8.06 20.67
CA LYS A 259 -0.75 8.95 21.37
C LYS A 259 -0.54 10.30 20.68
N ASP A 260 -1.16 10.51 19.52
CA ASP A 260 -0.96 11.72 18.73
C ASP A 260 -1.66 12.91 19.41
N GLN A 261 -1.06 14.10 19.26
CA GLN A 261 -1.67 15.34 19.73
C GLN A 261 -2.89 15.72 18.88
N GLU A 262 -2.77 15.53 17.57
CA GLU A 262 -3.84 15.79 16.60
C GLU A 262 -4.49 14.46 16.19
N PRO A 263 -5.83 14.32 16.31
CA PRO A 263 -6.49 13.03 16.19
C PRO A 263 -6.79 12.58 14.75
N TYR A 264 -6.37 13.31 13.72
CA TYR A 264 -6.78 13.04 12.32
C TYR A 264 -6.43 11.64 11.83
N ALA A 265 -5.19 11.19 12.04
CA ALA A 265 -4.75 9.87 11.61
C ALA A 265 -5.43 8.74 12.41
N LEU A 266 -5.68 8.97 13.71
CA LEU A 266 -6.45 8.06 14.56
C LEU A 266 -7.88 7.90 14.05
N VAL A 267 -8.60 9.01 13.87
CA VAL A 267 -10.01 9.01 13.48
C VAL A 267 -10.20 8.39 12.10
N ASP A 268 -9.32 8.71 11.14
CA ASP A 268 -9.41 8.13 9.81
C ASP A 268 -9.14 6.62 9.79
N ALA A 269 -8.13 6.14 10.55
CA ALA A 269 -7.88 4.71 10.70
C ALA A 269 -9.04 4.00 11.42
N ASP A 270 -9.65 4.66 12.40
CA ASP A 270 -10.77 4.13 13.19
C ASP A 270 -12.06 4.00 12.37
N ILE A 271 -12.43 5.05 11.62
CA ILE A 271 -13.58 5.01 10.71
C ILE A 271 -13.37 3.93 9.64
N SER A 272 -12.19 3.89 9.04
CA SER A 272 -11.84 2.87 8.04
C SER A 272 -11.97 1.45 8.60
N ARG A 273 -11.51 1.23 9.84
CA ARG A 273 -11.70 -0.04 10.56
C ARG A 273 -13.19 -0.34 10.74
N LEU A 274 -13.98 0.60 11.26
CA LEU A 274 -15.40 0.39 11.54
C LEU A 274 -16.19 0.02 10.29
N GLN A 275 -15.93 0.69 9.17
CA GLN A 275 -16.50 0.38 7.86
C GLN A 275 -16.10 -1.04 7.40
N PHE A 276 -14.80 -1.36 7.47
CA PHE A 276 -14.28 -2.68 7.10
C PHE A 276 -14.92 -3.80 7.93
N VAL A 277 -14.92 -3.66 9.27
CA VAL A 277 -15.50 -4.63 10.18
C VAL A 277 -16.98 -4.81 9.89
N THR A 278 -17.74 -3.72 9.72
CA THR A 278 -19.18 -3.80 9.43
C THR A 278 -19.46 -4.51 8.11
N GLN A 279 -18.65 -4.25 7.08
CA GLN A 279 -18.78 -4.90 5.77
C GLN A 279 -18.56 -6.40 5.87
N LYS A 280 -17.56 -6.85 6.65
CA LYS A 280 -17.12 -8.25 6.71
C LYS A 280 -17.69 -9.05 7.88
N ALA A 281 -18.30 -8.39 8.86
CA ALA A 281 -18.82 -9.01 10.08
C ALA A 281 -19.95 -10.02 9.81
N THR A 282 -19.88 -11.15 10.49
CA THR A 282 -20.85 -12.26 10.43
C THR A 282 -21.78 -12.32 11.64
N PHE A 283 -21.54 -11.50 12.67
CA PHE A 283 -22.41 -11.41 13.84
C PHE A 283 -23.66 -10.55 13.58
N ASN A 284 -24.72 -10.84 14.34
CA ASN A 284 -25.99 -10.12 14.26
C ASN A 284 -25.89 -8.72 14.86
N ASP A 285 -26.82 -7.84 14.50
CA ASP A 285 -26.96 -6.50 15.11
C ASP A 285 -25.79 -5.53 14.90
N LYS A 286 -24.86 -5.84 13.97
CA LYS A 286 -23.68 -5.02 13.68
C LYS A 286 -23.96 -3.55 13.36
N GLN A 287 -25.11 -3.23 12.77
CA GLN A 287 -25.49 -1.84 12.47
C GLN A 287 -25.81 -1.04 13.73
N ASN A 288 -26.47 -1.65 14.72
CA ASN A 288 -26.75 -0.99 15.99
C ASN A 288 -25.47 -0.82 16.82
N VAL A 289 -24.59 -1.83 16.83
CA VAL A 289 -23.27 -1.74 17.47
C VAL A 289 -22.45 -0.62 16.84
N LEU A 290 -22.37 -0.58 15.50
CA LEU A 290 -21.68 0.48 14.75
C LEU A 290 -22.23 1.87 15.14
N LEU A 291 -23.55 2.06 15.09
CA LEU A 291 -24.18 3.34 15.38
C LEU A 291 -23.88 3.83 16.81
N GLN A 292 -23.88 2.91 17.78
CA GLN A 292 -23.53 3.24 19.17
C GLN A 292 -22.06 3.65 19.31
N THR A 293 -21.16 2.93 18.65
CA THR A 293 -19.72 3.26 18.65
C THR A 293 -19.47 4.61 17.98
N LEU A 294 -20.06 4.87 16.81
CA LEU A 294 -19.89 6.15 16.10
C LEU A 294 -20.38 7.33 16.94
N LYS A 295 -21.55 7.21 17.60
CA LYS A 295 -22.06 8.25 18.50
C LYS A 295 -21.12 8.50 19.68
N THR A 296 -20.64 7.44 20.31
CA THR A 296 -19.70 7.55 21.44
C THR A 296 -18.37 8.18 21.01
N ALA A 297 -17.88 7.83 19.81
CA ALA A 297 -16.67 8.41 19.24
C ALA A 297 -16.87 9.89 18.90
N SER A 298 -18.01 10.27 18.32
CA SER A 298 -18.36 11.68 18.07
C SER A 298 -18.41 12.49 19.38
N ASP A 299 -19.10 11.98 20.41
CA ASP A 299 -19.19 12.61 21.73
C ASP A 299 -17.81 12.77 22.39
N THR A 300 -16.88 11.84 22.16
CA THR A 300 -15.50 11.92 22.68
C THR A 300 -14.73 13.10 22.08
N TRP A 301 -15.06 13.49 20.85
CA TRP A 301 -14.41 14.56 20.10
C TRP A 301 -15.32 15.79 19.92
N ASP A 302 -16.31 16.00 20.78
CA ASP A 302 -17.34 17.06 20.69
C ASP A 302 -16.78 18.49 20.51
N LYS A 303 -15.56 18.74 21.00
CA LYS A 303 -14.86 20.03 20.91
C LYS A 303 -13.81 20.10 19.81
N HIS A 304 -13.67 19.07 18.99
CA HIS A 304 -12.71 18.99 17.91
C HIS A 304 -13.42 18.76 16.57
N GLU A 305 -12.91 19.33 15.47
CA GLU A 305 -13.52 19.21 14.14
C GLU A 305 -13.60 17.77 13.59
N VAL A 306 -12.93 16.81 14.21
CA VAL A 306 -12.96 15.41 13.77
C VAL A 306 -14.25 14.68 14.18
N SER A 307 -15.01 15.23 15.14
CA SER A 307 -16.36 14.73 15.46
C SER A 307 -17.25 14.71 14.21
N ALA A 308 -17.13 15.73 13.36
CA ALA A 308 -17.87 15.83 12.10
C ALA A 308 -17.61 14.66 11.14
N LEU A 309 -16.44 14.00 11.22
CA LEU A 309 -16.14 12.81 10.42
C LEU A 309 -16.95 11.60 10.90
N TYR A 310 -17.12 11.44 12.21
CA TYR A 310 -18.01 10.41 12.77
C TYR A 310 -19.48 10.73 12.51
N ASP A 311 -19.88 12.01 12.63
CA ASP A 311 -21.25 12.45 12.35
C ASP A 311 -21.64 12.22 10.88
N PHE A 312 -20.69 12.38 9.95
CA PHE A 312 -20.90 12.06 8.55
C PHE A 312 -21.22 10.57 8.34
N GLU A 313 -20.55 9.67 9.05
CA GLU A 313 -20.81 8.22 8.98
C GLU A 313 -22.13 7.81 9.68
N ILE A 314 -22.67 8.66 10.56
CA ILE A 314 -23.97 8.46 11.21
C ILE A 314 -25.14 8.86 10.29
N ALA A 315 -24.92 9.86 9.43
CA ALA A 315 -25.95 10.49 8.59
C ALA A 315 -26.42 9.60 7.42
#